data_AF-A0AAV6JWB3-F1
#
_entry.id   AF-A0AAV6JWB3-F1
#
_cell.length_a   1.000
_cell.length_b   1.000
_cell.length_c   1.000
_cell.angle_alpha   90.00
_cell.angle_beta   90.00
_cell.angle_gamma   90.00
#
_symmetry.space_group_name_H-M   'P 1'
#
loop_
_entity.id
_entity.type
_entity.pdbx_description
1 polymer ?
#
loop_
_entity_poly.entity_id
_entity_poly.type
_entity_poly.pdbx_seq_one_letter_code
_entity_poly.pdbx_strand_id
1 'polypeptide(L)'
;MNEALLARQEAARGSRASWVWLSLLHGRDTLMKGLRWQVQSGKGIRFWEDKWVPSLPGFKLMSPKPDGCDIEWVADAIDKDRGAWNKDKLRIYLLFAVIVL
;
A
#
# COMPACT_ATOMS: atom_id res chain seq x y z
N MET A 1 -10.99 -20.02 11.62
CA MET A 1 -9.72 -19.87 10.88
C MET A 1 -9.83 -20.75 9.64
N ASN A 2 -10.40 -20.19 8.56
CA ASN A 2 -10.64 -20.93 7.32
C ASN A 2 -9.68 -20.42 6.25
N GLU A 3 -8.67 -21.24 5.94
CA GLU A 3 -7.73 -21.10 4.82
C GLU A 3 -8.41 -21.01 3.43
N ALA A 4 -9.73 -21.20 3.34
CA ALA A 4 -10.49 -21.22 2.09
C ALA A 4 -10.91 -19.85 1.53
N LEU A 5 -10.80 -18.75 2.30
CA LEU A 5 -11.20 -17.41 1.83
C LEU A 5 -10.09 -16.64 1.08
N LEU A 6 -8.89 -17.20 0.97
CA LEU A 6 -7.78 -16.62 0.22
C LEU A 6 -7.46 -17.41 -1.07
N ALA A 7 -8.48 -17.98 -1.71
CA ALA A 7 -8.35 -18.39 -3.10
C ALA A 7 -8.25 -17.12 -3.96
N ARG A 8 -7.04 -16.58 -4.07
CA ARG A 8 -6.67 -15.57 -5.05
C ARG A 8 -7.10 -16.12 -6.40
N GLN A 9 -8.14 -15.55 -7.00
CA GLN A 9 -8.69 -16.03 -8.26
C GLN A 9 -7.65 -15.76 -9.34
N GLU A 10 -6.76 -16.71 -9.55
CA GLU A 10 -5.72 -16.63 -10.58
C GLU A 10 -6.38 -16.92 -11.92
N ALA A 11 -6.35 -15.94 -12.82
CA ALA A 11 -6.84 -16.12 -14.17
C ALA A 11 -6.02 -17.23 -14.86
N ALA A 12 -6.62 -18.41 -15.02
CA ALA A 12 -6.01 -19.53 -15.71
C ALA A 12 -5.95 -19.28 -17.22
N ARG A 13 -4.90 -19.77 -17.88
CA ARG A 13 -4.69 -19.62 -19.33
C ARG A 13 -5.81 -20.34 -20.09
N GLY A 14 -6.79 -19.59 -20.60
CA GLY A 14 -7.84 -20.12 -21.46
C GLY A 14 -7.29 -20.61 -22.81
N SER A 15 -7.90 -21.63 -23.39
CA SER A 15 -7.45 -22.29 -24.64
C SER A 15 -7.39 -21.36 -25.88
N ARG A 16 -8.04 -20.19 -25.83
CA ARG A 16 -8.06 -19.17 -26.91
C ARG A 16 -7.85 -17.75 -26.37
N ALA A 17 -6.94 -17.56 -25.42
CA ALA A 17 -6.63 -16.23 -24.91
C ALA A 17 -5.99 -15.36 -26.02
N SER A 18 -6.45 -14.12 -26.17
CA SER A 18 -5.83 -13.18 -27.10
C SER A 18 -4.35 -12.97 -26.76
N TRP A 19 -3.51 -12.70 -27.77
CA TRP A 19 -2.09 -12.40 -27.57
C TRP A 19 -1.88 -11.25 -26.57
N VAL A 20 -2.72 -10.22 -26.62
CA VAL A 20 -2.69 -9.08 -25.67
C VAL A 20 -2.89 -9.54 -24.22
N TRP A 21 -3.91 -10.37 -23.97
CA TRP A 21 -4.16 -10.93 -22.64
C TRP A 21 -3.02 -11.82 -22.15
N LEU A 22 -2.38 -12.58 -23.04
CA LEU A 22 -1.24 -13.43 -22.68
C LEU A 22 0.02 -12.61 -22.34
N SER A 23 0.27 -11.52 -23.07
CA SER A 23 1.35 -10.59 -22.77
C SER A 23 1.14 -9.86 -21.44
N LEU A 24 -0.10 -9.45 -21.14
CA LEU A 24 -0.46 -8.87 -19.84
C LEU A 24 -0.29 -9.87 -18.69
N LEU A 25 -0.73 -11.13 -18.87
CA LEU A 25 -0.54 -12.18 -17.88
C LEU A 25 0.95 -12.45 -17.62
N HIS A 26 1.79 -12.49 -18.67
CA HIS A 26 3.24 -12.61 -18.51
C HIS A 26 3.84 -11.39 -17.79
N GLY A 27 3.38 -10.19 -18.10
CA GLY A 27 3.85 -8.95 -17.48
C GLY A 27 3.36 -8.75 -16.05
N ARG A 28 2.31 -9.47 -15.61
CA ARG A 28 1.61 -9.27 -14.33
C ARG A 28 2.58 -9.28 -13.16
N ASP A 29 3.40 -10.31 -13.04
CA ASP A 29 4.26 -10.47 -11.85
C ASP A 29 5.35 -9.39 -11.78
N THR A 30 5.79 -8.89 -12.95
CA THR A 30 6.69 -7.73 -13.05
C THR A 30 5.98 -6.44 -12.65
N LEU A 31 4.76 -6.21 -13.13
CA LEU A 31 3.95 -5.06 -12.75
C LEU A 31 3.67 -5.04 -11.24
N MET A 32 3.30 -6.19 -10.66
CA MET A 32 3.01 -6.33 -9.22
C MET A 32 4.19 -5.93 -8.32
N LYS A 33 5.44 -5.99 -8.82
CA LYS A 33 6.62 -5.51 -8.07
C LYS A 33 6.65 -3.98 -7.98
N GLY A 34 6.21 -3.28 -9.02
CA GLY A 34 6.20 -1.81 -9.12
C GLY A 34 4.87 -1.15 -8.74
N LEU A 35 3.78 -1.92 -8.65
CA LEU A 35 2.46 -1.41 -8.30
C LEU A 35 2.44 -0.89 -6.85
N ARG A 36 1.77 0.25 -6.69
CA ARG A 36 1.58 0.97 -5.44
C ARG A 36 0.24 1.69 -5.47
N TRP A 37 -0.31 1.94 -4.30
CA TRP A 37 -1.51 2.71 -4.11
C TRP A 37 -1.27 4.18 -4.44
N GLN A 38 -2.18 4.75 -5.23
CA GLN A 38 -2.31 6.19 -5.36
C GLN A 38 -3.23 6.69 -4.25
N VAL A 39 -2.70 7.54 -3.37
CA VAL A 39 -3.47 8.11 -2.28
C VAL A 39 -4.46 9.14 -2.83
N GLN A 40 -5.75 8.90 -2.61
CA GLN A 40 -6.81 9.89 -2.81
C GLN A 40 -7.40 10.26 -1.43
N SER A 41 -8.38 9.50 -0.94
CA SER A 41 -8.94 9.70 0.41
C SER A 41 -8.18 8.95 1.50
N GLY A 42 -7.44 7.89 1.12
CA GLY A 42 -6.67 7.07 2.06
C GLY A 42 -7.49 6.11 2.96
N LYS A 43 -8.83 6.07 2.82
CA LYS A 43 -9.73 5.32 3.73
C LYS A 43 -9.62 3.79 3.66
N GLY A 44 -8.93 3.26 2.66
CA GLY A 44 -8.73 1.82 2.46
C GLY A 44 -7.27 1.43 2.25
N ILE A 45 -6.35 2.34 2.60
CA ILE A 45 -4.91 2.10 2.49
C ILE A 45 -4.35 2.08 3.91
N ARG A 46 -3.80 0.95 4.35
CA ARG A 46 -3.18 0.80 5.67
C ARG A 46 -1.87 1.57 5.72
N PHE A 47 -1.70 2.43 6.72
CA PHE A 47 -0.60 3.38 6.74
C PHE A 47 0.79 2.70 6.79
N TRP A 48 0.95 1.60 7.53
CA TRP A 48 2.22 0.87 7.64
C TRP A 48 2.36 -0.35 6.71
N GLU A 49 1.25 -0.99 6.33
CA GLU A 49 1.29 -2.29 5.66
C GLU A 49 1.30 -2.16 4.14
N ASP A 50 0.56 -1.19 3.61
CA ASP A 50 0.35 -1.03 2.17
C ASP A 50 1.49 -0.26 1.49
N LYS A 51 1.70 -0.59 0.22
CA LYS A 51 2.65 0.11 -0.66
C LYS A 51 2.03 1.40 -1.19
N TRP A 52 2.21 2.53 -0.52
CA TRP A 52 1.63 3.81 -0.93
C TRP A 52 2.60 5.00 -0.96
N VAL A 53 3.83 4.86 -0.43
CA VAL A 53 4.82 5.94 -0.34
C VAL A 53 5.85 5.80 -1.47
N PRO A 54 5.81 6.61 -2.54
CA PRO A 54 6.64 6.37 -3.73
C PRO A 54 8.14 6.54 -3.52
N SER A 55 8.54 7.39 -2.57
CA SER A 55 9.93 7.75 -2.30
C SER A 55 10.68 6.74 -1.42
N LEU A 56 9.97 5.82 -0.76
CA LEU A 56 10.58 4.87 0.16
C LEU A 56 10.94 3.54 -0.52
N PRO A 57 12.00 2.84 -0.04
CA PRO A 57 12.28 1.48 -0.46
C PRO A 57 11.06 0.57 -0.24
N GLY A 58 10.71 -0.21 -1.27
CA GLY A 58 9.54 -1.10 -1.22
C GLY A 58 8.18 -0.38 -1.19
N PHE A 59 8.16 0.93 -1.40
CA PHE A 59 6.99 1.81 -1.45
C PHE A 59 6.17 1.90 -0.16
N LYS A 60 6.75 1.57 1.00
CA LYS A 60 6.05 1.61 2.30
C LYS A 60 7.00 2.02 3.41
N LEU A 61 6.44 2.32 4.58
CA LEU A 61 7.22 2.57 5.79
C LEU A 61 7.92 1.29 6.23
N MET A 62 9.22 1.38 6.53
CA MET A 62 10.01 0.27 7.04
C MET A 62 10.01 0.21 8.57
N SER A 63 9.67 1.32 9.23
CA SER A 63 9.52 1.32 10.68
C SER A 63 8.32 0.48 11.10
N PRO A 64 8.39 -0.20 12.26
CA PRO A 64 7.21 -0.78 12.87
C PRO A 64 6.24 0.34 13.27
N LYS A 65 4.94 0.03 13.32
CA LYS A 65 3.93 0.92 13.88
C LYS A 65 4.25 1.14 15.38
N PRO A 66 4.40 2.39 15.85
CA PRO A 66 4.64 2.65 17.27
C PRO A 66 3.49 2.19 18.15
N ASP A 67 3.81 1.76 19.38
CA ASP A 67 2.80 1.41 20.38
C ASP A 67 1.93 2.63 20.73
N GLY A 68 0.61 2.42 20.85
CA GLY A 68 -0.35 3.50 21.09
C GLY A 68 -0.59 4.44 19.90
N CYS A 69 -0.13 4.08 18.70
CA CYS A 69 -0.42 4.85 17.50
C CYS A 69 -1.87 4.67 17.03
N ASP A 70 -2.59 5.79 16.95
CA ASP A 70 -4.00 5.89 16.53
C ASP A 70 -4.17 6.04 15.01
N ILE A 71 -3.09 5.95 14.23
CA ILE A 71 -3.15 5.92 12.77
C ILE A 71 -3.24 4.47 12.32
N GLU A 72 -4.35 4.10 11.68
CA GLU A 72 -4.49 2.79 11.03
C GLU A 72 -4.48 2.95 9.50
N TRP A 73 -5.23 3.93 9.02
CA TRP A 73 -5.39 4.24 7.61
C TRP A 73 -4.63 5.50 7.20
N VAL A 74 -4.30 5.60 5.92
CA VAL A 74 -3.73 6.83 5.35
C VAL A 74 -4.65 8.03 5.56
N ALA A 75 -5.96 7.82 5.57
CA ALA A 75 -6.94 8.85 5.89
C ALA A 75 -6.78 9.45 7.29
N ASP A 76 -6.30 8.67 8.28
CA ASP A 76 -6.17 9.12 9.67
C ASP A 76 -4.98 10.09 9.88
N ALA A 77 -4.06 10.08 8.91
CA ALA A 77 -2.93 10.98 8.83
C ALA A 77 -3.22 12.24 8.00
N ILE A 78 -4.40 12.33 7.37
CA ILE A 78 -4.82 13.48 6.56
C ILE A 78 -5.82 14.32 7.37
N ASP A 79 -5.57 15.62 7.46
CA ASP A 79 -6.51 16.61 7.95
C ASP A 79 -7.68 16.73 6.96
N LYS A 80 -8.89 16.36 7.41
CA LYS A 80 -10.10 16.31 6.58
C LYS A 80 -10.58 17.69 6.15
N ASP A 81 -10.31 18.72 6.95
CA ASP A 81 -10.76 20.09 6.68
C ASP A 81 -9.81 20.80 5.73
N ARG A 82 -8.52 20.50 5.84
CA ARG A 82 -7.46 21.13 5.03
C ARG A 82 -7.08 20.35 3.78
N GLY A 83 -7.44 19.07 3.70
CA GLY A 83 -7.01 18.17 2.61
C GLY A 83 -5.50 17.96 2.56
N ALA A 84 -4.81 18.16 3.68
CA ALA A 84 -3.36 18.12 3.79
C ALA A 84 -2.93 17.15 4.90
N TRP A 85 -1.68 16.69 4.86
CA TRP A 85 -1.14 15.82 5.91
C TRP A 85 -1.13 16.53 7.28
N ASN A 86 -1.60 15.84 8.32
CA ASN A 86 -1.48 16.30 9.69
C ASN A 86 -0.03 16.14 10.16
N LYS A 87 0.77 17.18 9.95
CA LYS A 87 2.21 17.16 10.22
C LYS A 87 2.55 16.92 11.68
N ASP A 88 1.72 17.41 12.62
CA ASP A 88 1.98 17.24 14.05
C ASP A 88 1.83 15.77 14.45
N LYS A 89 0.77 15.13 13.97
CA LYS A 89 0.53 13.69 14.17
C LYS A 89 1.64 12.86 13.53
N LEU A 90 1.98 13.17 12.28
CA LEU A 90 3.08 12.49 11.57
C LEU A 90 4.41 12.68 12.28
N ARG A 91 4.68 13.87 12.81
CA ARG A 91 5.92 14.16 13.53
C ARG A 91 6.02 13.30 14.78
N ILE A 92 4.96 13.18 15.58
CA ILE A 92 4.95 12.33 16.79
C ILE A 92 5.33 10.88 16.45
N TYR A 93 4.72 10.30 15.40
CA TYR A 93 4.90 8.88 15.08
C TYR A 93 6.09 8.56 14.17
N LEU A 94 6.56 9.53 13.37
CA LEU A 94 7.63 9.33 12.39
C LEU A 94 8.98 9.94 12.80
N LEU A 95 9.05 10.75 13.87
CA LEU A 95 10.31 11.37 14.33
C LEU A 95 11.42 10.36 14.66
N PHE A 96 11.07 9.16 15.10
CA PHE A 96 12.04 8.08 15.37
C PHE A 96 12.25 7.14 14.18
N ALA A 97 11.45 7.26 13.11
CA ALA A 97 11.45 6.34 11.99
C ALA A 97 12.35 6.78 10.82
N VAL A 98 12.74 8.06 10.77
CA VAL A 98 13.50 8.64 9.64
C VAL A 98 15.01 8.74 9.93
N ILE A 99 15.46 8.47 11.16
CA ILE A 99 16.89 8.47 11.53
C ILE A 99 17.49 7.07 11.28
N VAL A 100 17.44 6.58 10.04
CA VAL A 100 18.40 5.61 9.48
C VAL A 100 18.49 5.86 7.96
N LEU A 101 19.06 7.01 7.58
CA LEU A 101 19.68 7.24 6.27
C LEU A 101 21.03 7.90 6.51
#